data_AF-A0AA37LAT3-F1
#
_entry.id   AF-A0AA37LAT3-F1
#
_cell.length_a   1.000
_cell.length_b   1.000
_cell.length_c   1.000
_cell.angle_alpha   90.00
_cell.angle_beta   90.00
_cell.angle_gamma   90.00
#
_symmetry.space_group_name_H-M   'P 1'
#
loop_
_entity.id
_entity.type
_entity.pdbx_description
1 polymer ?
#
loop_
_entity_poly.entity_id
_entity_poly.type
_entity_poly.pdbx_seq_one_letter_code
_entity_poly.pdbx_strand_id
1 'polypeptide(L)'
;MAILSRYLPFSEATTTLQAVTYLLGISLFSISFLVFLNSSISFVITDLIGVKDGVGDIVGTLGFVDELVALVACPVWGLVSDRLGVRWVAVIGYAVIGAALILFVQAKNIYPQLLLARIFFAIGATAA
;
A
#
# COMPACT_ATOMS: atom_id res chain seq x y z
N MET A 1 20.70 -20.03 11.81
CA MET A 1 19.72 -20.05 12.93
C MET A 1 20.06 -19.11 14.09
N ALA A 2 21.21 -18.40 14.17
CA ALA A 2 21.73 -17.97 15.49
C ALA A 2 21.67 -16.47 15.86
N ILE A 3 21.48 -15.54 14.92
CA ILE A 3 21.55 -14.09 15.25
C ILE A 3 20.17 -13.43 15.20
N LEU A 4 19.42 -13.56 14.10
CA LEU A 4 18.12 -12.89 13.94
C LEU A 4 17.01 -13.47 14.84
N SER A 5 16.91 -14.80 14.98
CA SER A 5 15.93 -15.47 15.84
C SER A 5 16.19 -15.30 17.33
N ARG A 6 17.39 -14.83 17.73
CA ARG A 6 17.73 -14.60 19.14
C ARG A 6 17.21 -13.25 19.65
N TYR A 7 17.00 -12.28 18.75
CA TYR A 7 16.50 -10.95 19.08
C TYR A 7 15.05 -10.72 18.63
N LEU A 8 14.55 -11.52 17.66
CA LEU A 8 13.18 -11.39 17.14
C LEU A 8 12.36 -12.63 17.49
N PRO A 9 11.08 -12.46 17.92
CA PRO A 9 10.22 -13.54 18.38
C PRO A 9 9.66 -14.36 17.20
N PHE A 10 10.53 -14.98 16.42
CA PHE A 10 10.13 -15.92 15.38
C PHE A 10 9.92 -17.32 15.96
N SER A 11 8.87 -18.02 15.53
CA SER A 11 8.67 -19.43 15.85
C SER A 11 9.88 -20.26 15.41
N GLU A 12 10.22 -21.31 16.16
CA GLU A 12 11.32 -22.23 15.83
C GLU A 12 11.15 -22.92 14.46
N ALA A 13 9.91 -22.99 13.96
CA ALA A 13 9.59 -23.52 12.64
C ALA A 13 9.89 -22.54 11.48
N THR A 14 10.15 -21.26 11.75
CA THR A 14 10.36 -20.25 10.71
C THR A 14 11.78 -20.32 10.17
N THR A 15 11.91 -20.54 8.87
CA THR A 15 13.21 -20.53 8.20
C THR A 15 13.76 -19.10 8.08
N THR A 16 15.09 -18.95 8.00
CA THR A 16 15.73 -17.64 7.79
C THR A 16 15.27 -16.95 6.51
N LEU A 17 14.96 -17.71 5.47
CA LEU A 17 14.43 -17.17 4.22
C LEU A 17 13.05 -16.54 4.45
N GLN A 18 12.13 -17.24 5.12
CA GLN A 18 10.80 -16.70 5.44
C GLN A 18 10.87 -15.45 6.31
N ALA A 19 11.73 -15.44 7.33
CA ALA A 19 11.92 -14.27 8.20
C ALA A 19 12.45 -13.06 7.43
N VAL A 20 13.43 -13.25 6.56
CA VAL A 20 14.00 -12.19 5.71
C VAL A 20 12.99 -11.69 4.69
N THR A 21 12.27 -12.59 4.02
CA THR A 21 11.20 -12.22 3.07
C THR A 21 10.08 -11.45 3.75
N TYR A 22 9.70 -11.82 4.97
CA TYR A 22 8.70 -11.10 5.72
C TYR A 22 9.17 -9.69 6.08
N LEU A 23 10.34 -9.55 6.71
CA LEU A 23 10.84 -8.25 7.17
C LEU A 23 11.26 -7.32 6.02
N LEU A 24 12.12 -7.81 5.13
CA LEU A 24 12.72 -7.01 4.06
C LEU A 24 11.88 -7.01 2.79
N GLY A 25 11.08 -8.04 2.55
CA GLY A 25 10.24 -8.16 1.36
C GLY A 25 8.84 -7.60 1.57
N ILE A 26 8.16 -7.99 2.65
CA ILE A 26 6.77 -7.58 2.89
C ILE A 26 6.75 -6.27 3.71
N SER A 27 7.26 -6.26 4.94
CA SER A 27 7.09 -5.09 5.81
C SER A 27 7.79 -3.84 5.28
N LEU A 28 9.05 -3.96 4.83
CA LEU A 28 9.82 -2.82 4.32
C LEU A 28 9.17 -2.20 3.08
N PHE A 29 8.79 -3.01 2.09
CA PHE A 29 8.21 -2.49 0.85
C PHE A 29 6.79 -1.97 1.03
N SER A 30 5.93 -2.63 1.82
CA SER A 30 4.57 -2.15 2.10
C SER A 30 4.60 -0.74 2.68
N ILE A 31 5.44 -0.53 3.71
CA ILE A 31 5.58 0.79 4.35
C ILE A 31 6.21 1.80 3.38
N SER A 32 7.25 1.39 2.63
CA SER A 32 7.91 2.29 1.67
C SER A 32 6.94 2.78 0.59
N PHE A 33 6.11 1.90 0.04
CA PHE A 33 5.12 2.28 -0.97
C PHE A 33 4.03 3.18 -0.39
N LEU A 34 3.53 2.88 0.81
CA LEU A 34 2.54 3.70 1.50
C LEU A 34 3.05 5.12 1.73
N VAL A 35 4.28 5.25 2.23
CA VAL A 35 4.90 6.56 2.49
C VAL A 35 5.24 7.28 1.19
N PHE A 36 5.73 6.57 0.18
CA PHE A 36 6.03 7.14 -1.13
C PHE A 36 4.79 7.76 -1.77
N LEU A 37 3.65 7.07 -1.78
CA LEU A 37 2.44 7.59 -2.42
C LEU A 37 1.90 8.80 -1.64
N ASN A 38 1.84 8.72 -0.31
CA ASN A 38 1.40 9.85 0.52
C ASN A 38 2.29 11.08 0.39
N SER A 39 3.60 10.92 0.24
CA SER A 39 4.53 12.05 0.08
C SER A 39 4.59 12.60 -1.36
N SER A 40 4.34 11.78 -2.37
CA SER A 40 4.46 12.17 -3.78
C SER A 40 3.22 12.85 -4.37
N ILE A 41 2.02 12.64 -3.79
CA ILE A 41 0.76 13.17 -4.32
C ILE A 41 0.76 14.70 -4.46
N SER A 42 1.32 15.42 -3.49
CA SER A 42 1.41 16.88 -3.57
C SER A 42 2.21 17.32 -4.79
N PHE A 43 3.33 16.65 -5.08
CA PHE A 43 4.14 16.92 -6.27
C PHE A 43 3.43 16.52 -7.56
N VAL A 44 2.71 15.41 -7.58
CA VAL A 44 1.91 15.03 -8.77
C VAL A 44 0.84 16.07 -9.07
N ILE A 45 0.14 16.57 -8.06
CA ILE A 45 -0.90 17.59 -8.26
C ILE A 45 -0.30 18.91 -8.74
N THR A 46 0.82 19.35 -8.15
CA THR A 46 1.43 20.64 -8.51
C THR A 46 2.19 20.60 -9.84
N ASP A 47 2.99 19.55 -10.06
CA ASP A 47 3.99 19.53 -11.13
C ASP A 47 3.50 18.77 -12.36
N LEU A 48 2.67 17.73 -12.19
CA LEU A 48 2.11 16.96 -13.31
C LEU A 48 0.79 17.55 -13.80
N ILE A 49 -0.10 17.93 -12.88
CA ILE A 49 -1.45 18.42 -13.21
C ILE A 49 -1.49 19.96 -13.30
N GLY A 50 -0.58 20.65 -12.62
CA GLY A 50 -0.45 22.11 -12.70
C GLY A 50 -1.38 22.89 -11.78
N VAL A 51 -1.99 22.23 -10.77
CA VAL A 51 -2.86 22.90 -9.80
C VAL A 51 -2.02 23.51 -8.68
N LYS A 52 -2.06 24.83 -8.54
CA LYS A 52 -1.26 25.58 -7.55
C LYS A 52 -2.07 26.08 -6.36
N ASP A 53 -3.38 26.24 -6.51
CA ASP A 53 -4.29 26.69 -5.46
C ASP A 53 -5.10 25.51 -4.89
N GLY A 54 -5.31 25.49 -3.58
CA GLY A 54 -6.15 24.46 -2.93
C GLY A 54 -5.57 23.04 -2.91
N VAL A 55 -4.26 22.88 -3.13
CA VAL A 55 -3.58 21.56 -3.14
C VAL A 55 -3.81 20.82 -1.82
N GLY A 56 -3.77 21.52 -0.69
CA GLY A 56 -4.01 20.92 0.63
C GLY A 56 -5.39 20.27 0.74
N ASP A 57 -6.44 20.93 0.27
CA ASP A 57 -7.81 20.39 0.31
C ASP A 57 -7.96 19.17 -0.59
N ILE A 58 -7.30 19.17 -1.76
CA ILE A 58 -7.31 18.04 -2.69
C ILE A 58 -6.55 16.85 -2.09
N VAL A 59 -5.32 17.07 -1.61
CA VAL A 59 -4.50 16.03 -0.97
C VAL A 59 -5.24 15.45 0.24
N GLY A 60 -5.85 16.32 1.06
CA GLY A 60 -6.63 15.97 2.22
C GLY A 60 -7.87 15.15 1.87
N THR A 61 -8.64 15.56 0.86
CA THR A 61 -9.82 14.82 0.38
C THR A 61 -9.43 13.45 -0.17
N LEU A 62 -8.37 13.39 -0.98
CA LEU A 62 -7.86 12.14 -1.53
C LEU A 62 -7.38 11.20 -0.41
N GLY A 63 -6.71 11.73 0.61
CA GLY A 63 -6.28 10.96 1.78
C GLY A 63 -7.43 10.52 2.67
N PHE A 64 -8.45 11.35 2.83
CA PHE A 64 -9.66 10.97 3.55
C PHE A 64 -10.38 9.79 2.89
N VAL A 65 -10.50 9.80 1.55
CA VAL A 65 -11.07 8.66 0.82
C VAL A 65 -10.22 7.41 0.95
N ASP A 66 -8.89 7.55 0.90
CA ASP A 66 -7.92 6.45 1.12
C ASP A 66 -8.18 5.75 2.47
N GLU A 67 -8.30 6.52 3.55
CA GLU A 67 -8.58 6.00 4.90
C GLU A 67 -9.98 5.35 5.01
N LEU A 68 -11.00 5.92 4.37
CA LEU A 68 -12.35 5.32 4.35
C LEU A 68 -12.35 3.97 3.63
N VAL A 69 -11.64 3.87 2.50
CA VAL A 69 -11.49 2.62 1.77
C VAL A 69 -10.70 1.63 2.61
N ALA A 70 -9.62 2.06 3.26
CA ALA A 70 -8.80 1.20 4.10
C ALA A 70 -9.60 0.62 5.28
N LEU A 71 -10.44 1.43 5.92
CA LEU A 71 -11.30 1.02 7.03
C LEU A 71 -12.24 -0.12 6.64
N VAL A 72 -12.76 -0.13 5.41
CA VAL A 72 -13.64 -1.18 4.90
C VAL A 72 -12.85 -2.36 4.32
N ALA A 73 -11.76 -2.10 3.61
CA ALA A 73 -10.97 -3.13 2.93
C ALA A 73 -10.21 -4.02 3.92
N CYS A 74 -9.69 -3.47 5.01
CA CYS A 74 -8.93 -4.21 6.02
C CYS A 74 -9.70 -5.42 6.60
N PRO A 75 -10.94 -5.28 7.14
CA PRO A 75 -11.69 -6.44 7.63
C PRO A 75 -12.06 -7.41 6.50
N VAL A 76 -12.33 -6.92 5.28
CA VAL A 76 -12.61 -7.78 4.12
C VAL A 76 -11.39 -8.66 3.82
N TRP A 77 -10.19 -8.08 3.75
CA TRP A 77 -8.96 -8.85 3.54
C TRP A 77 -8.65 -9.79 4.70
N GLY A 78 -8.98 -9.42 5.94
CA GLY A 78 -8.92 -10.32 7.09
C GLY A 78 -9.76 -11.58 6.88
N LEU A 79 -11.04 -11.42 6.51
CA LEU A 79 -11.95 -12.55 6.24
C LEU A 79 -11.49 -13.41 5.04
N VAL A 80 -10.93 -12.77 4.01
CA VAL A 80 -10.37 -13.47 2.84
C VAL A 80 -9.11 -14.24 3.22
N SER A 81 -8.27 -13.67 4.08
CA SER A 81 -7.04 -14.28 4.59
C SER A 81 -7.32 -15.53 5.43
N ASP A 82 -8.40 -15.53 6.20
CA ASP A 82 -8.81 -16.73 6.97
C ASP A 82 -9.12 -17.92 6.06
N ARG A 83 -9.55 -17.68 4.81
CA ARG A 83 -9.93 -18.74 3.85
C ARG A 83 -8.82 -19.10 2.86
N LEU A 84 -8.12 -18.10 2.33
CA LEU A 84 -7.10 -18.27 1.29
C LEU A 84 -5.67 -18.34 1.86
N GLY A 85 -5.49 -17.93 3.11
CA GLY A 85 -4.20 -17.79 3.78
C GLY A 85 -3.51 -16.46 3.46
N VAL A 86 -2.78 -15.95 4.47
CA VAL A 86 -2.05 -14.67 4.44
C VAL A 86 -1.10 -14.53 3.25
N ARG A 87 -0.48 -15.63 2.81
CA ARG A 87 0.50 -15.59 1.71
C ARG A 87 -0.13 -15.15 0.39
N TRP A 88 -1.31 -15.68 0.06
CA TRP A 88 -1.98 -15.36 -1.19
C TRP A 88 -2.55 -13.94 -1.16
N VAL A 89 -3.10 -13.53 -0.02
CA VAL A 89 -3.62 -12.18 0.18
C VAL A 89 -2.50 -11.14 0.00
N ALA A 90 -1.33 -11.37 0.60
CA ALA A 90 -0.19 -10.48 0.43
C ALA A 90 0.26 -10.38 -1.05
N VAL A 91 0.37 -11.51 -1.77
CA VAL A 91 0.76 -11.52 -3.19
C VAL A 91 -0.23 -10.74 -4.06
N ILE A 92 -1.53 -10.93 -3.81
CA ILE A 92 -2.59 -10.17 -4.51
C ILE A 92 -2.49 -8.69 -4.17
N GLY A 93 -2.30 -8.34 -2.89
CA GLY A 93 -2.09 -6.97 -2.44
C GLY A 93 -0.95 -6.28 -3.18
N TYR A 94 0.21 -6.93 -3.24
CA TYR A 94 1.37 -6.43 -3.98
C TYR A 94 1.15 -6.29 -5.48
N ALA A 95 0.43 -7.23 -6.10
CA ALA A 95 0.07 -7.12 -7.51
C ALA A 95 -0.83 -5.90 -7.77
N VAL A 96 -1.80 -5.66 -6.88
CA VAL A 96 -2.70 -4.51 -6.94
C VAL A 96 -1.93 -3.20 -6.69
N ILE A 97 -1.04 -3.15 -5.71
CA ILE A 97 -0.15 -1.99 -5.47
C ILE A 97 0.68 -1.66 -6.72
N GLY A 98 1.31 -2.67 -7.32
CA GLY A 98 2.11 -2.49 -8.53
C GLY A 98 1.29 -1.92 -9.69
N ALA A 99 0.09 -2.47 -9.93
CA ALA A 99 -0.82 -1.96 -10.95
C ALA A 99 -1.27 -0.52 -10.64
N ALA A 100 -1.59 -0.22 -9.38
CA ALA A 100 -1.99 1.12 -8.95
C ALA A 100 -0.88 2.16 -9.16
N LEU A 101 0.37 1.83 -8.87
CA LEU A 101 1.52 2.70 -9.12
C LEU A 101 1.74 2.97 -10.62
N ILE A 102 1.55 1.97 -11.48
CA ILE A 102 1.61 2.14 -12.93
C ILE A 102 0.51 3.08 -13.43
N LEU A 103 -0.71 2.95 -12.90
CA LEU A 103 -1.84 3.84 -13.23
C LEU A 103 -1.63 5.25 -12.66
N PHE A 104 -1.03 5.36 -11.48
CA PHE A 104 -0.79 6.63 -10.79
C PHE A 104 0.08 7.57 -11.62
N VAL A 105 1.16 7.07 -12.23
CA VAL A 105 2.05 7.87 -13.09
C VAL A 105 1.38 8.26 -14.43
N GLN A 106 0.35 7.54 -14.87
CA GLN A 106 -0.38 7.83 -16.10
C GLN A 106 -1.56 8.79 -15.90
N ALA A 107 -1.94 9.09 -14.66
CA ALA A 107 -3.09 9.93 -14.36
C ALA A 107 -2.84 11.39 -14.81
N LYS A 108 -3.73 11.90 -15.66
CA LYS A 108 -3.68 13.30 -16.15
C LYS A 108 -4.74 14.19 -15.52
N ASN A 109 -5.71 13.59 -14.84
CA ASN A 109 -6.83 14.28 -14.19
C ASN A 109 -6.90 13.90 -12.71
N ILE A 110 -7.17 14.90 -11.84
CA ILE A 110 -7.35 14.69 -10.39
C ILE A 110 -8.56 13.80 -10.14
N TYR A 111 -9.69 14.18 -10.74
CA TYR A 111 -10.92 13.41 -10.73
C TYR A 111 -11.26 13.02 -12.17
N PRO A 112 -11.52 11.74 -12.48
CA PRO A 112 -11.59 10.57 -11.58
C PRO A 112 -10.29 9.75 -11.47
N GLN A 113 -9.29 10.01 -12.31
CA GLN A 113 -8.18 9.07 -12.51
C GLN A 113 -7.25 8.94 -11.29
N LEU A 114 -6.79 10.06 -10.73
CA LEU A 114 -5.90 10.04 -9.57
C LEU A 114 -6.61 9.48 -8.33
N LEU A 115 -7.88 9.85 -8.12
CA LEU A 115 -8.72 9.29 -7.06
C LEU A 115 -8.83 7.77 -7.20
N LEU A 116 -9.15 7.27 -8.40
CA LEU A 116 -9.33 5.85 -8.63
C LEU A 116 -8.02 5.08 -8.44
N ALA A 117 -6.90 5.60 -8.95
CA ALA A 117 -5.58 5.02 -8.70
C ALA A 117 -5.26 4.93 -7.20
N ARG A 118 -5.64 5.96 -6.42
CA ARG A 118 -5.47 5.97 -4.96
C ARG A 118 -6.35 4.94 -4.27
N ILE A 119 -7.62 4.82 -4.65
CA ILE A 119 -8.53 3.79 -4.12
C ILE A 119 -7.99 2.39 -4.40
N PHE A 120 -7.52 2.12 -5.63
CA PHE A 120 -6.89 0.85 -5.97
C PHE A 120 -5.65 0.58 -5.11
N PHE A 121 -4.81 1.59 -4.89
CA PHE A 121 -3.67 1.47 -4.02
C PHE A 121 -4.08 1.16 -2.57
N ALA A 122 -5.08 1.85 -2.01
CA ALA A 122 -5.60 1.61 -0.65
C ALA A 122 -6.04 0.16 -0.45
N ILE A 123 -6.76 -0.39 -1.44
CA ILE A 123 -7.23 -1.78 -1.43
C ILE A 123 -6.05 -2.75 -1.44
N GLY A 124 -5.03 -2.49 -2.26
CA GLY A 124 -3.83 -3.32 -2.30
C GLY A 124 -2.98 -3.22 -1.03
N ALA A 125 -2.80 -2.01 -0.52
CA ALA A 125 -2.00 -1.71 0.67
C ALA A 125 -2.60 -2.30 1.95
N THR A 126 -3.92 -2.37 2.07
CA THR A 126 -4.59 -3.01 3.22
C THR A 126 -4.56 -4.54 3.18
N ALA A 127 -4.18 -5.13 2.06
CA ALA A 127 -3.98 -6.58 1.94
C ALA A 127 -2.55 -7.03 2.25
N ALA A 128 -1.57 -6.11 2.21
CA ALA A 128 -0.14 -6.39 2.21
C ALA A 128 0.55 -5.97 3.52
#